data_AF-A0A8T6MA36-F1
#
_entry.id   AF-A0A8T6MA36-F1
#
_cell.length_a   1.000
_cell.length_b   1.000
_cell.length_c   1.000
_cell.angle_alpha   90.00
_cell.angle_beta   90.00
_cell.angle_gamma   90.00
#
_symmetry.space_group_name_H-M   'P 1'
#
loop_
_entity.id
_entity.type
_entity.pdbx_description
1 polymer ?
#
loop_
_entity_poly.entity_id
_entity_poly.type
_entity_poly.pdbx_seq_one_letter_code
_entity_poly.pdbx_strand_id
1 'polypeptide(L)'
;MVKNKITGDTQIIKDRCYVFDFAPNRALRVVSDYCSRAIIKSNSNTNKELQNPEDVVVSFVNFLPIFFSDGYSMSKLDAKGLLDYVLTGTSSSMLAKKFQSDSVINLDSNTLTKLKNNQPLIDELSQIEAFRKLKNQLDIIISTDSLVKDAKISNKELSSDVKSKVDEAKKHRETIQKLLKKLITRLPIFMYLTDDRESSIEELILSIEPDLFVKSTGISIESFKELCRLNVFNRDELTMAIFAFKKYEEASLSYLDGVVKESEFIAGFDNVFTKEEARKLMEERIDL
;
A
#
# COMPACT_ATOMS: atom_id res chain seq x y z
N MET A 1 -3.35 -34.24 -5.61
CA MET A 1 -3.13 -34.86 -6.94
C MET A 1 -2.21 -36.05 -6.75
N VAL A 2 -2.46 -37.16 -7.43
CA VAL A 2 -1.54 -38.30 -7.45
C VAL A 2 -1.16 -38.56 -8.89
N LYS A 3 0.16 -38.63 -9.14
CA LYS A 3 0.69 -38.93 -10.46
C LYS A 3 0.85 -40.44 -10.56
N ASN A 4 0.16 -41.05 -11.51
CA ASN A 4 0.30 -42.48 -11.76
C ASN A 4 1.72 -42.74 -12.28
N LYS A 5 2.53 -43.48 -11.51
CA LYS A 5 3.93 -43.75 -11.84
C LYS A 5 4.12 -44.61 -13.10
N ILE A 6 3.06 -45.27 -13.57
CA ILE A 6 3.11 -46.21 -14.69
C ILE A 6 2.63 -45.55 -15.99
N THR A 7 1.51 -44.80 -15.94
CA THR A 7 0.95 -44.14 -17.14
C THR A 7 1.37 -42.68 -17.29
N GLY A 8 1.94 -42.06 -16.25
CA GLY A 8 2.30 -40.64 -16.25
C GLY A 8 1.10 -39.69 -16.05
N ASP A 9 -0.12 -40.22 -16.14
CA ASP A 9 -1.36 -39.45 -16.00
C ASP A 9 -1.55 -38.93 -14.59
N THR A 10 -2.10 -37.73 -14.52
CA THR A 10 -2.33 -37.03 -13.26
C THR A 10 -3.79 -37.15 -12.88
N GLN A 11 -4.09 -37.95 -11.85
CA GLN A 11 -5.45 -38.08 -11.34
C GLN A 11 -5.68 -37.07 -10.20
N ILE A 12 -6.75 -36.29 -10.34
CA ILE A 12 -7.27 -35.42 -9.28
C ILE A 12 -8.12 -36.32 -8.37
N ILE A 13 -7.63 -36.57 -7.15
CA ILE A 13 -8.28 -37.45 -6.17
C ILE A 13 -9.22 -36.67 -5.23
N LYS A 14 -8.99 -35.37 -5.07
CA LYS A 14 -9.82 -34.48 -4.24
C LYS A 14 -10.16 -33.26 -5.07
N ASP A 15 -11.43 -33.14 -5.43
CA ASP A 15 -11.95 -32.02 -6.23
C ASP A 15 -12.06 -30.72 -5.43
N ARG A 16 -12.16 -30.83 -4.10
CA ARG A 16 -12.25 -29.69 -3.17
C ARG A 16 -11.25 -29.85 -2.02
N CYS A 17 -10.58 -28.77 -1.65
CA CYS A 17 -9.66 -28.70 -0.53
C CYS A 17 -10.06 -27.52 0.36
N TYR A 18 -10.12 -27.76 1.68
CA TYR A 18 -10.37 -26.73 2.67
C TYR A 18 -9.10 -26.52 3.49
N VAL A 19 -8.72 -25.26 3.67
CA VAL A 19 -7.60 -24.87 4.52
C VAL A 19 -8.21 -24.23 5.77
N PHE A 20 -7.97 -24.84 6.93
CA PHE A 20 -8.39 -24.33 8.22
C PHE A 20 -7.21 -23.63 8.90
N ASP A 21 -7.40 -22.38 9.32
CA ASP A 21 -6.46 -21.65 10.14
C ASP A 21 -7.16 -21.20 11.43
N PHE A 22 -6.51 -21.40 12.57
CA PHE A 22 -7.03 -21.04 13.89
C PHE A 22 -6.62 -19.62 14.32
N ALA A 23 -5.80 -18.93 13.51
CA ALA A 23 -5.37 -17.56 13.72
C ALA A 23 -5.93 -16.66 12.60
N PRO A 24 -7.22 -16.26 12.66
CA PRO A 24 -7.89 -15.50 11.59
C PRO A 24 -7.14 -14.20 11.24
N ASN A 25 -6.66 -13.46 12.26
CA ASN A 25 -5.83 -12.27 12.09
C ASN A 25 -4.57 -12.50 11.25
N ARG A 26 -3.87 -13.63 11.47
CA ARG A 26 -2.66 -13.97 10.73
C ARG A 26 -3.02 -14.36 9.30
N ALA A 27 -4.00 -15.24 9.12
CA ALA A 27 -4.42 -15.73 7.82
C ALA A 27 -4.88 -14.58 6.92
N LEU A 28 -5.73 -13.70 7.43
CA LEU A 28 -6.26 -12.56 6.69
C LEU A 28 -5.17 -11.54 6.36
N ARG A 29 -4.19 -11.32 7.26
CA ARG A 29 -3.02 -10.48 6.96
C ARG A 29 -2.18 -11.07 5.84
N VAL A 30 -1.91 -12.38 5.84
CA VAL A 30 -1.17 -13.05 4.76
C VAL A 30 -1.91 -12.94 3.42
N VAL A 31 -3.23 -13.10 3.43
CA VAL A 31 -4.08 -12.93 2.24
C VAL A 31 -4.00 -11.50 1.72
N SER A 32 -4.13 -10.50 2.59
CA SER A 32 -4.01 -9.08 2.22
C SER A 32 -2.62 -8.74 1.68
N ASP A 33 -1.55 -9.23 2.32
CA ASP A 33 -0.17 -9.03 1.87
C ASP A 33 0.07 -9.68 0.51
N TYR A 34 -0.52 -10.85 0.26
CA TYR A 34 -0.48 -11.52 -1.04
C TYR A 34 -1.18 -10.70 -2.12
N CYS A 35 -2.40 -10.23 -1.86
CA CYS A 35 -3.14 -9.37 -2.78
C CYS A 35 -2.37 -8.08 -3.09
N SER A 36 -1.80 -7.45 -2.07
CA SER A 36 -0.96 -6.26 -2.19
C SER A 36 0.26 -6.50 -3.10
N ARG A 37 0.93 -7.65 -2.94
CA ARG A 37 2.07 -8.03 -3.80
C ARG A 37 1.63 -8.39 -5.22
N ALA A 38 0.45 -8.97 -5.38
CA ALA A 38 -0.10 -9.30 -6.70
C ALA A 38 -0.37 -8.04 -7.52
N ILE A 39 -0.80 -6.95 -6.88
CA ILE A 39 -0.93 -5.61 -7.51
C ILE A 39 0.44 -5.16 -8.03
N ILE A 40 1.46 -5.10 -7.16
CA ILE A 40 2.83 -4.69 -7.51
C ILE A 40 3.40 -5.52 -8.68
N LYS A 41 3.18 -6.84 -8.66
CA LYS A 41 3.69 -7.76 -9.70
C LYS A 41 2.94 -7.66 -11.03
N SER A 42 1.66 -7.29 -11.01
CA SER A 42 0.87 -7.12 -12.23
C SER A 42 1.21 -5.80 -12.94
N ASN A 43 1.42 -4.73 -12.17
CA ASN A 43 1.77 -3.41 -12.70
C ASN A 43 3.19 -3.33 -13.28
N SER A 44 4.12 -4.16 -12.79
CA SER A 44 5.48 -4.23 -13.32
C SER A 44 5.61 -4.89 -14.70
N ASN A 45 4.61 -5.68 -15.15
CA ASN A 45 4.67 -6.42 -16.41
C ASN A 45 3.77 -5.86 -17.52
N THR A 46 2.83 -4.97 -17.19
CA THR A 46 1.91 -4.37 -18.16
C THR A 46 1.69 -2.90 -17.80
N ASN A 47 1.78 -2.01 -18.78
CA ASN A 47 1.35 -0.59 -18.67
C ASN A 47 -0.18 -0.50 -18.52
N LYS A 48 -0.76 -1.15 -17.51
CA LYS A 48 -2.17 -1.10 -17.18
C LYS A 48 -2.38 -0.17 -15.99
N GLU A 49 -3.54 0.50 -15.98
CA GLU A 49 -4.02 1.35 -14.89
C GLU A 49 -3.83 0.68 -13.54
N LEU A 50 -3.49 1.48 -12.53
CA LEU A 50 -3.38 1.02 -11.15
C LEU A 50 -4.72 0.38 -10.75
N GLN A 51 -4.72 -0.94 -10.56
CA GLN A 51 -5.91 -1.61 -10.04
C GLN A 51 -6.13 -1.19 -8.60
N ASN A 52 -7.36 -0.78 -8.28
CA ASN A 52 -7.75 -0.50 -6.90
C ASN A 52 -7.50 -1.75 -6.05
N PRO A 53 -6.84 -1.64 -4.88
CA PRO A 53 -6.61 -2.77 -4.00
C PRO A 53 -7.88 -3.56 -3.65
N GLU A 54 -9.03 -2.90 -3.57
CA GLU A 54 -10.33 -3.57 -3.38
C GLU A 54 -10.66 -4.54 -4.51
N ASP A 55 -10.46 -4.17 -5.77
CA ASP A 55 -10.82 -5.00 -6.92
C ASP A 55 -10.00 -6.29 -6.99
N VAL A 56 -8.74 -6.21 -6.59
CA VAL A 56 -7.85 -7.38 -6.51
C VAL A 56 -8.27 -8.31 -5.38
N VAL A 57 -8.66 -7.75 -4.22
CA VAL A 57 -9.18 -8.53 -3.11
C VAL A 57 -10.53 -9.16 -3.46
N VAL A 58 -11.42 -8.44 -4.16
CA VAL A 58 -12.69 -8.98 -4.68
C VAL A 58 -12.42 -10.16 -5.61
N SER A 59 -11.49 -10.01 -6.55
CA SER A 59 -11.09 -11.08 -7.46
C SER A 59 -10.54 -12.29 -6.70
N PHE A 60 -9.73 -12.05 -5.67
CA PHE A 60 -9.19 -13.12 -4.82
C PHE A 60 -10.27 -13.84 -4.01
N VAL A 61 -11.17 -13.12 -3.33
CA VAL A 61 -12.25 -13.70 -2.52
C VAL A 61 -13.28 -14.46 -3.39
N ASN A 62 -13.44 -14.05 -4.65
CA ASN A 62 -14.24 -14.81 -5.62
C ASN A 62 -13.57 -16.12 -6.04
N PHE A 63 -12.24 -16.11 -6.22
CA PHE A 63 -11.46 -17.30 -6.56
C PHE A 63 -11.32 -18.26 -5.36
N LEU A 64 -11.04 -17.72 -4.18
CA LEU A 64 -10.87 -18.45 -2.92
C LEU A 64 -11.81 -17.87 -1.86
N PRO A 65 -13.06 -18.37 -1.77
CA PRO A 65 -14.01 -17.96 -0.75
C PRO A 65 -13.46 -18.22 0.66
N ILE A 66 -13.40 -17.17 1.46
CA ILE A 66 -13.03 -17.26 2.87
C ILE A 66 -14.32 -17.25 3.68
N PHE A 67 -14.44 -18.21 4.60
CA PHE A 67 -15.56 -18.31 5.52
C PHE A 67 -15.09 -18.01 6.94
N PHE A 68 -15.87 -17.23 7.66
CA PHE A 68 -15.65 -16.94 9.07
C PHE A 68 -16.82 -17.50 9.89
N SER A 69 -16.51 -18.04 11.06
CA SER A 69 -17.50 -18.52 12.03
C SER A 69 -17.37 -17.69 13.30
N ASP A 70 -18.44 -17.01 13.67
CA ASP A 70 -18.54 -16.21 14.90
C ASP A 70 -18.97 -17.05 16.13
N GLY A 71 -19.11 -18.37 15.95
CA GLY A 71 -19.59 -19.30 16.97
C GLY A 71 -21.10 -19.58 16.90
N TYR A 72 -21.87 -18.78 16.15
CA TYR A 72 -23.31 -18.95 15.96
C TYR A 72 -23.67 -19.26 14.50
N SER A 73 -22.96 -18.65 13.54
CA SER A 73 -23.21 -18.83 12.12
C SER A 73 -21.90 -18.79 11.31
N MET A 74 -21.89 -19.48 10.15
CA MET A 74 -20.81 -19.33 9.17
C MET A 74 -21.25 -18.35 8.10
N SER A 75 -20.49 -17.27 7.95
CA SER A 75 -20.70 -16.28 6.89
C SER A 75 -19.51 -16.26 5.93
N LYS A 76 -19.80 -16.05 4.65
CA LYS A 76 -18.75 -15.77 3.66
C LYS A 76 -18.23 -14.36 3.91
N LEU A 77 -16.93 -14.22 4.07
CA LEU A 77 -16.27 -12.93 4.20
C LEU A 77 -16.27 -12.24 2.83
N ASP A 78 -16.76 -11.00 2.77
CA ASP A 78 -16.67 -10.16 1.58
C ASP A 78 -15.31 -9.42 1.54
N ALA A 79 -14.97 -8.86 0.39
CA ALA A 79 -13.69 -8.15 0.22
C ALA A 79 -13.55 -6.97 1.19
N LYS A 80 -14.66 -6.28 1.45
CA LYS A 80 -14.72 -5.15 2.38
C LYS A 80 -14.45 -5.61 3.81
N GLY A 81 -15.16 -6.62 4.31
CA GLY A 81 -14.95 -7.20 5.63
C GLY A 81 -13.55 -7.77 5.82
N LEU A 82 -12.94 -8.37 4.78
CA LEU A 82 -11.56 -8.83 4.83
C LEU A 82 -10.57 -7.67 5.02
N LEU A 83 -10.74 -6.59 4.27
CA LEU A 83 -9.89 -5.41 4.36
C LEU A 83 -10.07 -4.70 5.70
N ASP A 84 -11.31 -4.51 6.14
CA ASP A 84 -11.65 -3.91 7.45
C ASP A 84 -11.05 -4.74 8.60
N TYR A 85 -11.09 -6.07 8.52
CA TYR A 85 -10.50 -6.94 9.55
C TYR A 85 -8.97 -6.84 9.63
N VAL A 86 -8.29 -6.71 8.48
CA VAL A 86 -6.83 -6.52 8.44
C VAL A 86 -6.44 -5.14 8.99
N LEU A 87 -7.30 -4.14 8.78
CA LEU A 87 -7.04 -2.74 9.10
C LEU A 87 -7.48 -2.33 10.52
N THR A 88 -8.49 -2.98 11.10
CA THR A 88 -8.90 -2.78 12.50
C THR A 88 -7.80 -3.12 13.51
N GLY A 89 -6.80 -3.92 13.11
CA GLY A 89 -5.57 -4.17 13.87
C GLY A 89 -4.39 -3.24 13.56
N THR A 90 -4.55 -2.25 12.68
CA THR A 90 -3.49 -1.29 12.33
C THR A 90 -3.64 0.01 13.11
N SER A 91 -2.66 0.31 13.96
CA SER A 91 -2.61 1.60 14.67
C SER A 91 -2.20 2.72 13.70
N SER A 92 -2.57 3.96 14.04
CA SER A 92 -2.08 5.18 13.39
C SER A 92 -0.55 5.22 13.29
N SER A 93 0.15 4.66 14.28
CA SER A 93 1.62 4.54 14.26
C SER A 93 2.15 3.53 13.24
N MET A 94 1.43 2.44 12.94
CA MET A 94 1.81 1.50 11.88
C MET A 94 1.53 2.07 10.49
N LEU A 95 0.47 2.86 10.37
CA LEU A 95 0.10 3.55 9.14
C LEU A 95 1.12 4.63 8.77
N ALA A 96 1.54 5.45 9.74
CA ALA A 96 2.65 6.38 9.58
C ALA A 96 3.96 5.68 9.14
N LYS A 97 4.22 4.47 9.66
CA LYS A 97 5.36 3.64 9.23
C LYS A 97 5.26 3.17 7.79
N LYS A 98 4.06 2.96 7.23
CA LYS A 98 3.88 2.58 5.82
C LYS A 98 4.34 3.71 4.88
N PHE A 99 3.91 4.95 5.12
CA PHE A 99 4.37 6.13 4.37
C PHE A 99 5.87 6.41 4.53
N GLN A 100 6.45 6.02 5.66
CA GLN A 100 7.89 6.19 5.94
C GLN A 100 8.75 4.98 5.52
N SER A 101 8.15 3.94 4.94
CA SER A 101 8.89 2.75 4.50
C SER A 101 9.93 3.12 3.45
N ASP A 102 11.10 2.49 3.52
CA ASP A 102 12.18 2.71 2.54
C ASP A 102 11.74 2.33 1.12
N SER A 103 10.80 1.39 0.98
CA SER A 103 10.28 0.91 -0.30
C SER A 103 9.43 1.92 -1.07
N VAL A 104 8.92 2.96 -0.39
CA VAL A 104 8.11 4.02 -1.02
C VAL A 104 8.97 4.91 -1.92
N ILE A 105 10.27 5.03 -1.62
CA ILE A 105 11.19 5.90 -2.35
C ILE A 105 12.23 5.06 -3.05
N ASN A 106 12.38 5.25 -4.35
CA ASN A 106 13.45 4.63 -5.12
C ASN A 106 14.52 5.67 -5.50
N LEU A 107 15.78 5.37 -5.13
CA LEU A 107 16.97 6.21 -5.39
C LEU A 107 18.03 5.47 -6.23
N ASP A 108 17.58 4.65 -7.19
CA ASP A 108 18.46 4.02 -8.17
C ASP A 108 19.26 5.04 -8.98
N SER A 109 20.49 4.70 -9.37
CA SER A 109 21.37 5.58 -10.16
C SER A 109 20.70 6.11 -11.42
N ASN A 110 19.91 5.28 -12.10
CA ASN A 110 19.19 5.66 -13.32
C ASN A 110 18.06 6.67 -13.01
N THR A 111 17.33 6.46 -11.92
CA THR A 111 16.27 7.37 -11.45
C THR A 111 16.84 8.72 -11.05
N LEU A 112 17.94 8.74 -10.30
CA LEU A 112 18.63 9.98 -9.92
C LEU A 112 19.17 10.76 -11.13
N THR A 113 19.65 10.05 -12.15
CA THR A 113 20.11 10.68 -13.40
C THR A 113 18.94 11.33 -14.16
N LYS A 114 17.80 10.63 -14.25
CA LYS A 114 16.58 11.20 -14.86
C LYS A 114 16.05 12.41 -14.07
N LEU A 115 16.07 12.32 -12.74
CA LEU A 115 15.68 13.42 -11.85
C LEU A 115 16.56 14.66 -12.07
N LYS A 116 17.89 14.47 -12.13
CA LYS A 116 18.85 15.56 -12.40
C LYS A 116 18.60 16.22 -13.77
N ASN A 117 18.24 15.45 -14.79
CA ASN A 117 18.02 15.97 -16.14
C ASN A 117 16.69 16.74 -16.27
N ASN A 118 15.79 16.65 -15.28
CA ASN A 118 14.54 17.41 -15.27
C ASN A 118 14.74 18.75 -14.55
N GLN A 119 15.20 19.75 -15.30
CA GLN A 119 15.53 21.07 -14.76
C GLN A 119 14.32 21.78 -14.08
N PRO A 120 13.10 21.78 -14.66
CA PRO A 120 11.92 22.35 -13.99
C PRO A 120 11.66 21.75 -12.60
N LEU A 121 11.76 20.43 -12.48
CA LEU A 121 11.51 19.72 -11.22
C LEU A 121 12.58 20.02 -10.17
N ILE A 122 13.85 20.11 -10.58
CA ILE A 122 14.96 20.48 -9.68
C ILE A 122 14.82 21.91 -9.20
N ASP A 123 14.41 22.83 -10.08
CA ASP A 123 14.26 24.24 -9.74
C ASP A 123 13.12 24.45 -8.73
N GLU A 124 12.00 23.74 -8.91
CA GLU A 124 10.88 23.76 -7.96
C GLU A 124 11.25 23.13 -6.62
N LEU A 125 11.87 21.95 -6.63
CA LEU A 125 12.37 21.33 -5.39
C LEU A 125 13.36 22.27 -4.68
N SER A 126 14.20 22.99 -5.40
CA SER A 126 15.18 23.92 -4.82
C SER A 126 14.55 25.14 -4.12
N GLN A 127 13.29 25.47 -4.40
CA GLN A 127 12.56 26.52 -3.66
C GLN A 127 12.33 26.11 -2.20
N ILE A 128 12.20 24.81 -1.94
CA ILE A 128 12.08 24.29 -0.59
C ILE A 128 13.45 24.37 0.09
N GLU A 129 13.52 25.04 1.23
CA GLU A 129 14.79 25.27 1.96
C GLU A 129 15.59 23.99 2.19
N ALA A 130 14.89 22.90 2.46
CA ALA A 130 15.48 21.60 2.75
C ALA A 130 16.15 20.95 1.51
N PHE A 131 15.75 21.32 0.29
CA PHE A 131 16.23 20.76 -0.97
C PHE A 131 17.18 21.70 -1.74
N ARG A 132 17.54 22.87 -1.20
CA ARG A 132 18.49 23.80 -1.86
C ARG A 132 19.84 23.18 -2.25
N LYS A 133 20.30 22.17 -1.50
CA LYS A 133 21.55 21.45 -1.76
C LYS A 133 21.38 20.23 -2.67
N LEU A 134 20.15 19.91 -3.10
CA LEU A 134 19.82 18.70 -3.84
C LEU A 134 20.64 18.57 -5.13
N LYS A 135 20.77 19.64 -5.91
CA LYS A 135 21.51 19.63 -7.19
C LYS A 135 22.97 19.17 -6.98
N ASN A 136 23.67 19.80 -6.04
CA ASN A 136 25.06 19.45 -5.72
C ASN A 136 25.17 18.02 -5.18
N GLN A 137 24.21 17.58 -4.35
CA GLN A 137 24.20 16.21 -3.82
C GLN A 137 23.99 15.17 -4.93
N LEU A 138 23.11 15.43 -5.89
CA LEU A 138 22.89 14.57 -7.05
C LEU A 138 24.14 14.48 -7.93
N ASP A 139 24.86 15.60 -8.12
CA ASP A 139 26.11 15.63 -8.88
C ASP A 139 27.20 14.74 -8.27
N ILE A 140 27.36 14.79 -6.94
CA ILE A 140 28.32 13.96 -6.21
C ILE A 140 27.93 12.48 -6.31
N ILE A 141 26.65 12.15 -6.15
CA ILE A 141 26.18 10.77 -6.23
C ILE A 141 26.39 10.20 -7.64
N ILE A 142 25.97 10.92 -8.68
CA ILE A 142 26.03 10.44 -10.07
C ILE A 142 27.48 10.30 -10.53
N SER A 143 28.36 11.26 -10.20
CA SER A 143 29.78 11.17 -10.54
C SER A 143 30.48 10.02 -9.82
N THR A 144 30.11 9.74 -8.57
CA THR A 144 30.64 8.60 -7.81
C THR A 144 30.14 7.27 -8.39
N ASP A 145 28.86 7.21 -8.79
CA ASP A 145 28.29 6.02 -9.41
C ASP A 145 28.93 5.67 -10.75
N SER A 146 29.26 6.67 -11.59
CA SER A 146 30.00 6.41 -12.83
C SER A 146 31.40 5.86 -12.55
N LEU A 147 32.13 6.43 -11.58
CA LEU A 147 33.46 5.93 -11.19
C LEU A 147 33.40 4.49 -10.68
N VAL A 148 32.38 4.14 -9.89
CA VAL A 148 32.17 2.78 -9.39
C VAL A 148 31.80 1.80 -10.52
N LYS A 149 30.96 2.23 -11.47
CA LYS A 149 30.62 1.42 -12.66
C LYS A 149 31.87 1.15 -13.50
N ASP A 150 32.69 2.17 -13.76
CA ASP A 150 33.92 2.05 -14.56
C ASP A 150 34.96 1.15 -13.87
N ALA A 151 35.10 1.25 -12.55
CA ALA A 151 35.97 0.37 -11.76
C ALA A 151 35.53 -1.10 -11.81
N LYS A 152 34.22 -1.37 -11.80
CA LYS A 152 33.67 -2.73 -11.95
C LYS A 152 33.91 -3.30 -13.35
N ILE A 153 33.75 -2.49 -14.40
CA ILE A 153 33.98 -2.90 -15.79
C ILE A 153 35.46 -3.18 -16.05
N SER A 154 36.35 -2.35 -15.47
CA SER A 154 37.80 -2.48 -15.61
C SER A 154 38.45 -3.50 -14.66
N ASN A 155 37.67 -4.17 -13.81
CA ASN A 155 38.11 -5.17 -12.84
C ASN A 155 39.28 -4.69 -11.95
N LYS A 156 39.28 -3.40 -11.61
CA LYS A 156 40.35 -2.72 -10.86
C LYS A 156 39.88 -2.45 -9.44
N GLU A 157 40.76 -2.68 -8.46
CA GLU A 157 40.44 -2.35 -7.06
C GLU A 157 40.20 -0.85 -6.88
N LEU A 158 39.14 -0.51 -6.14
CA LEU A 158 38.80 0.87 -5.78
C LEU A 158 39.90 1.47 -4.90
N SER A 159 40.47 2.61 -5.33
CA SER A 159 41.45 3.34 -4.52
C SER A 159 40.84 3.84 -3.21
N SER A 160 41.68 4.12 -2.21
CA SER A 160 41.26 4.68 -0.93
C SER A 160 40.46 5.98 -1.08
N ASP A 161 40.83 6.83 -2.05
CA ASP A 161 40.12 8.09 -2.35
C ASP A 161 38.74 7.89 -2.99
N VAL A 162 38.53 6.79 -3.72
CA VAL A 162 37.20 6.48 -4.27
C VAL A 162 36.31 5.89 -3.18
N LYS A 163 36.87 5.10 -2.25
CA LYS A 163 36.10 4.55 -1.11
C LYS A 163 35.53 5.65 -0.22
N SER A 164 36.30 6.70 0.09
CA SER A 164 35.81 7.83 0.89
C SER A 164 34.68 8.60 0.18
N LYS A 165 34.76 8.79 -1.14
CA LYS A 165 33.70 9.40 -1.95
C LYS A 165 32.43 8.55 -2.00
N VAL A 166 32.56 7.22 -2.02
CA VAL A 166 31.42 6.29 -1.93
C VAL A 166 30.67 6.45 -0.61
N ASP A 167 31.40 6.61 0.51
CA ASP A 167 30.79 6.84 1.82
C ASP A 167 30.06 8.20 1.88
N GLU A 168 30.62 9.23 1.26
CA GLU A 168 29.99 10.54 1.13
C GLU A 168 28.70 10.48 0.28
N ALA A 169 28.75 9.81 -0.88
CA ALA A 169 27.59 9.59 -1.73
C ALA A 169 26.48 8.82 -1.01
N LYS A 170 26.84 7.84 -0.16
CA LYS A 170 25.88 7.12 0.68
C LYS A 170 25.18 8.04 1.69
N LYS A 171 25.92 8.90 2.39
CA LYS A 171 25.35 9.89 3.32
C LYS A 171 24.41 10.87 2.60
N HIS A 172 24.76 11.29 1.39
CA HIS A 172 23.89 12.12 0.58
C HIS A 172 22.61 11.41 0.17
N ARG A 173 22.67 10.14 -0.23
CA ARG A 173 21.46 9.33 -0.49
C ARG A 173 20.55 9.24 0.72
N GLU A 174 21.09 8.94 1.90
CA GLU A 174 20.30 8.88 3.15
C GLU A 174 19.67 10.24 3.48
N THR A 175 20.37 11.33 3.20
CA THR A 175 19.85 12.69 3.39
C THR A 175 18.68 12.96 2.44
N ILE A 176 18.86 12.70 1.14
CA ILE A 176 17.80 12.85 0.12
C ILE A 176 16.60 11.99 0.48
N GLN A 177 16.82 10.74 0.89
CA GLN A 177 15.76 9.84 1.30
C GLN A 177 14.96 10.39 2.48
N LYS A 178 15.64 10.91 3.51
CA LYS A 178 14.97 11.56 4.66
C LYS A 178 14.15 12.78 4.24
N LEU A 179 14.64 13.59 3.30
CA LEU A 179 13.92 14.74 2.78
C LEU A 179 12.66 14.34 2.01
N LEU A 180 12.76 13.35 1.13
CA LEU A 180 11.64 12.81 0.39
C LEU A 180 10.61 12.13 1.31
N LYS A 181 11.05 11.43 2.36
CA LYS A 181 10.14 10.89 3.39
C LYS A 181 9.36 11.99 4.10
N LYS A 182 10.02 13.11 4.45
CA LYS A 182 9.35 14.26 5.06
C LYS A 182 8.26 14.84 4.16
N LEU A 183 8.47 14.82 2.84
CA LEU A 183 7.46 15.24 1.87
C LEU A 183 6.27 14.29 1.89
N ILE A 184 6.51 12.98 1.78
CA ILE A 184 5.46 11.95 1.81
C ILE A 184 4.66 11.99 3.12
N THR A 185 5.29 12.26 4.27
CA THR A 185 4.57 12.36 5.55
C THR A 185 3.56 13.52 5.63
N ARG A 186 3.59 14.44 4.66
CA ARG A 186 2.59 15.51 4.56
C ARG A 186 1.38 15.12 3.70
N LEU A 187 1.45 14.04 2.92
CA LEU A 187 0.31 13.54 2.15
C LEU A 187 -0.88 13.15 3.04
N PRO A 188 -0.70 12.44 4.17
CA PRO A 188 -1.81 12.18 5.09
C PRO A 188 -2.48 13.45 5.63
N ILE A 189 -1.71 14.54 5.80
CA ILE A 189 -2.25 15.82 6.26
C ILE A 189 -3.14 16.44 5.19
N PHE A 190 -2.72 16.38 3.92
CA PHE A 190 -3.54 16.78 2.78
C PHE A 190 -4.83 15.95 2.72
N MET A 191 -4.72 14.62 2.77
CA MET A 191 -5.87 13.72 2.71
C MET A 191 -6.90 13.98 3.81
N TYR A 192 -6.46 14.33 5.02
CA TYR A 192 -7.36 14.64 6.13
C TYR A 192 -8.05 16.01 6.00
N LEU A 193 -7.45 16.95 5.25
CA LEU A 193 -7.99 18.31 5.08
C LEU A 193 -8.92 18.41 3.86
N THR A 194 -8.76 17.51 2.91
CA THR A 194 -9.58 17.41 1.70
C THR A 194 -10.89 16.69 2.04
N ASP A 195 -12.02 17.24 1.57
CA ASP A 195 -13.34 16.61 1.73
C ASP A 195 -13.55 15.42 0.76
N ASP A 196 -12.75 15.34 -0.31
CA ASP A 196 -12.78 14.27 -1.31
C ASP A 196 -12.06 13.00 -0.84
N ARG A 197 -12.79 11.87 -0.88
CA ARG A 197 -12.32 10.58 -0.37
C ARG A 197 -11.56 9.80 -1.44
N GLU A 198 -10.33 10.18 -1.71
CA GLU A 198 -9.49 9.58 -2.75
C GLU A 198 -8.92 8.22 -2.33
N SER A 199 -9.05 7.22 -3.18
CA SER A 199 -8.67 5.82 -2.91
C SER A 199 -7.30 5.46 -3.48
N SER A 200 -6.79 6.26 -4.41
CA SER A 200 -5.54 6.01 -5.13
C SER A 200 -4.70 7.27 -5.27
N ILE A 201 -3.41 7.12 -5.60
CA ILE A 201 -2.55 8.26 -5.95
C ILE A 201 -3.13 9.03 -7.13
N GLU A 202 -3.73 8.33 -8.09
CA GLU A 202 -4.23 8.94 -9.33
C GLU A 202 -5.45 9.80 -9.05
N GLU A 203 -6.36 9.33 -8.20
CA GLU A 203 -7.46 10.14 -7.67
C GLU A 203 -6.91 11.34 -6.88
N LEU A 204 -5.89 11.12 -6.04
CA LEU A 204 -5.17 12.17 -5.29
C LEU A 204 -4.36 13.17 -6.12
N ILE A 205 -4.16 12.84 -7.38
CA ILE A 205 -3.46 13.68 -8.34
C ILE A 205 -4.46 14.39 -9.26
N LEU A 206 -5.70 13.93 -9.29
CA LEU A 206 -6.84 14.47 -10.04
C LEU A 206 -7.75 15.35 -9.17
N SER A 207 -7.49 15.46 -7.86
CA SER A 207 -8.20 16.32 -6.92
C SER A 207 -8.35 17.74 -7.46
N ILE A 208 -9.50 18.34 -7.15
CA ILE A 208 -9.89 19.67 -7.61
C ILE A 208 -9.13 20.79 -6.84
N GLU A 209 -8.36 20.46 -5.79
CA GLU A 209 -7.71 21.43 -4.88
C GLU A 209 -6.16 21.48 -4.97
N PRO A 210 -5.59 21.99 -6.06
CA PRO A 210 -4.13 22.13 -6.21
C PRO A 210 -3.50 23.06 -5.16
N ASP A 211 -4.23 24.09 -4.74
CA ASP A 211 -3.73 25.06 -3.76
C ASP A 211 -3.52 24.45 -2.37
N LEU A 212 -4.39 23.52 -1.96
CA LEU A 212 -4.27 22.81 -0.69
C LEU A 212 -3.11 21.81 -0.73
N PHE A 213 -2.91 21.16 -1.88
CA PHE A 213 -1.78 20.26 -2.10
C PHE A 213 -0.44 21.00 -2.00
N VAL A 214 -0.33 22.18 -2.63
CA VAL A 214 0.88 23.02 -2.55
C VAL A 214 1.12 23.50 -1.12
N LYS A 215 0.07 23.94 -0.40
CA LYS A 215 0.21 24.40 1.00
C LYS A 215 0.68 23.29 1.95
N SER A 216 0.18 22.08 1.77
CA SER A 216 0.50 20.93 2.61
C SER A 216 1.86 20.34 2.26
N THR A 217 2.12 20.03 0.99
CA THR A 217 3.34 19.32 0.57
C THR A 217 4.51 20.25 0.25
N GLY A 218 4.24 21.48 -0.18
CA GLY A 218 5.23 22.45 -0.63
C GLY A 218 5.66 22.29 -2.09
N ILE A 219 5.01 21.41 -2.85
CA ILE A 219 5.26 21.19 -4.29
C ILE A 219 3.94 21.21 -5.08
N SER A 220 4.02 21.51 -6.37
CA SER A 220 2.92 21.40 -7.31
C SER A 220 2.52 19.95 -7.56
N ILE A 221 1.26 19.77 -7.96
CA ILE A 221 0.74 18.48 -8.39
C ILE A 221 1.50 17.99 -9.63
N GLU A 222 1.85 18.88 -10.57
CA GLU A 222 2.63 18.55 -11.76
C GLU A 222 4.00 17.98 -11.41
N SER A 223 4.72 18.60 -10.47
CA SER A 223 6.01 18.08 -10.03
C SER A 223 5.89 16.78 -9.25
N PHE A 224 4.83 16.61 -8.46
CA PHE A 224 4.55 15.34 -7.80
C PHE A 224 4.24 14.21 -8.80
N LYS A 225 3.39 14.48 -9.81
CA LYS A 225 3.11 13.58 -10.95
C LYS A 225 4.41 13.14 -11.61
N GLU A 226 5.32 14.09 -11.81
CA GLU A 226 6.58 13.83 -12.48
C GLU A 226 7.55 13.01 -11.61
N LEU A 227 7.59 13.22 -10.30
CA LEU A 227 8.33 12.36 -9.36
C LEU A 227 7.82 10.91 -9.37
N CYS A 228 6.49 10.71 -9.44
CA CYS A 228 5.88 9.40 -9.62
C CYS A 228 6.18 8.80 -11.00
N ARG A 229 6.22 9.61 -12.06
CA ARG A 229 6.54 9.18 -13.44
C ARG A 229 8.00 8.74 -13.57
N LEU A 230 8.90 9.47 -12.93
CA LEU A 230 10.32 9.12 -12.86
C LEU A 230 10.61 7.92 -11.96
N ASN A 231 9.59 7.37 -11.29
CA ASN A 231 9.70 6.30 -10.31
C ASN A 231 10.59 6.68 -9.11
N VAL A 232 10.65 7.97 -8.74
CA VAL A 232 11.26 8.40 -7.47
C VAL A 232 10.35 8.00 -6.31
N PHE A 233 9.04 8.20 -6.48
CA PHE A 233 8.02 7.61 -5.62
C PHE A 233 7.45 6.36 -6.29
N ASN A 234 7.51 5.24 -5.58
CA ASN A 234 6.90 4.00 -6.02
C ASN A 234 5.38 4.14 -5.92
N ARG A 235 4.72 4.16 -7.08
CA ARG A 235 3.26 4.34 -7.19
C ARG A 235 2.48 3.23 -6.49
N ASP A 236 2.93 1.99 -6.55
CA ASP A 236 2.18 0.89 -5.96
C ASP A 236 2.22 0.96 -4.44
N GLU A 237 3.42 1.14 -3.87
CA GLU A 237 3.62 1.24 -2.42
C GLU A 237 2.90 2.47 -1.83
N LEU A 238 2.94 3.60 -2.53
CA LEU A 238 2.29 4.80 -2.08
C LEU A 238 0.76 4.71 -2.21
N THR A 239 0.23 4.02 -3.23
CA THR A 239 -1.22 3.76 -3.38
C THR A 239 -1.72 2.86 -2.26
N MET A 240 -0.96 1.83 -1.91
CA MET A 240 -1.27 0.96 -0.77
C MET A 240 -1.27 1.72 0.56
N ALA A 241 -0.37 2.69 0.72
CA ALA A 241 -0.32 3.53 1.92
C ALA A 241 -1.53 4.49 2.01
N ILE A 242 -1.89 5.13 0.89
CA ILE A 242 -3.09 5.99 0.76
C ILE A 242 -4.36 5.19 1.04
N PHE A 243 -4.51 4.02 0.41
CA PHE A 243 -5.64 3.13 0.61
C PHE A 243 -5.81 2.72 2.08
N ALA A 244 -4.72 2.29 2.72
CA ALA A 244 -4.74 1.92 4.14
C ALA A 244 -5.10 3.12 5.03
N PHE A 245 -4.72 4.34 4.63
CA PHE A 245 -5.02 5.55 5.38
C PHE A 245 -6.49 5.92 5.30
N LYS A 246 -7.05 5.95 4.08
CA LYS A 246 -8.47 6.19 3.84
C LYS A 246 -9.34 5.25 4.68
N LYS A 247 -9.03 3.96 4.68
CA LYS A 247 -9.81 2.98 5.45
C LYS A 247 -9.74 3.19 6.96
N TYR A 248 -8.57 3.59 7.47
CA TYR A 248 -8.42 3.93 8.88
C TYR A 248 -9.25 5.18 9.25
N GLU A 249 -9.27 6.18 8.38
CA GLU A 249 -10.09 7.38 8.52
C GLU A 249 -11.59 7.06 8.46
N GLU A 250 -12.05 6.29 7.48
CA GLU A 250 -13.45 5.85 7.37
C GLU A 250 -13.92 5.09 8.62
N ALA A 251 -13.08 4.17 9.14
CA ALA A 251 -13.37 3.46 10.38
C ALA A 251 -13.45 4.39 11.60
N SER A 252 -12.59 5.41 11.64
CA SER A 252 -12.58 6.41 12.72
C SER A 252 -13.81 7.33 12.67
N LEU A 253 -14.24 7.73 11.47
CA LEU A 253 -15.46 8.52 11.27
C LEU A 253 -16.72 7.71 11.62
N SER A 254 -16.79 6.43 11.20
CA SER A 254 -17.90 5.54 11.55
C SER A 254 -18.06 5.32 13.05
N TYR A 255 -16.96 5.39 13.82
CA TYR A 255 -16.99 5.30 15.27
C TYR A 255 -17.55 6.58 15.91
N LEU A 256 -17.24 7.75 15.35
CA LEU A 256 -17.72 9.05 15.83
C LEU A 256 -19.20 9.28 15.51
N ASP A 257 -19.68 8.80 14.36
CA ASP A 257 -21.08 8.94 13.94
C ASP A 257 -22.04 7.94 14.63
N GLY A 258 -21.53 7.03 15.47
CA GLY A 258 -22.36 6.11 16.28
C GLY A 258 -23.10 5.03 15.48
N VAL A 259 -22.93 4.95 14.16
CA VAL A 259 -23.49 3.88 13.33
C VAL A 259 -22.52 2.71 13.30
N VAL A 260 -22.51 1.92 14.38
CA VAL A 260 -22.16 0.51 14.25
C VAL A 260 -23.28 -0.08 13.39
N LYS A 261 -23.00 -0.45 12.13
CA LYS A 261 -23.86 -1.37 11.39
C LYS A 261 -23.78 -2.72 12.10
N GLU A 262 -24.49 -2.87 13.21
CA GLU A 262 -24.89 -4.19 13.70
C GLU A 262 -25.72 -4.81 12.59
N SER A 263 -25.24 -5.89 12.01
CA SER A 263 -25.98 -6.67 11.02
C SER A 263 -27.37 -7.01 11.57
N GLU A 264 -28.44 -6.49 10.94
CA GLU A 264 -29.83 -6.63 11.38
C GLU A 264 -30.42 -8.05 11.27
N PHE A 265 -29.62 -9.02 10.80
CA PHE A 265 -30.08 -10.38 10.53
C PHE A 265 -29.33 -11.38 11.38
N ILE A 266 -30.06 -12.04 12.29
CA ILE A 266 -29.58 -13.22 13.01
C ILE A 266 -30.15 -14.42 12.25
N ALA A 267 -29.35 -15.01 11.37
CA ALA A 267 -29.75 -16.19 10.61
C ALA A 267 -29.43 -17.47 11.41
N GLY A 268 -30.46 -18.21 11.79
CA GLY A 268 -30.34 -19.59 12.26
C GLY A 268 -30.31 -20.55 11.07
N PHE A 269 -29.82 -21.79 11.29
CA PHE A 269 -29.52 -22.78 10.24
C PHE A 269 -30.60 -23.01 9.18
N ASP A 270 -31.89 -22.74 9.48
CA ASP A 270 -32.99 -22.92 8.52
C ASP A 270 -33.91 -21.70 8.32
N ASN A 271 -33.78 -20.59 9.07
CA ASN A 271 -34.64 -19.39 8.91
C ASN A 271 -33.93 -18.08 9.27
N VAL A 272 -34.22 -17.02 8.49
CA VAL A 272 -33.78 -15.64 8.73
C VAL A 272 -34.80 -14.96 9.63
N PHE A 273 -34.39 -14.54 10.83
CA PHE A 273 -35.24 -13.79 11.76
C PHE A 273 -34.78 -12.34 11.87
N THR A 274 -35.73 -11.44 12.04
CA THR A 274 -35.46 -10.07 12.48
C THR A 274 -35.20 -10.03 13.99
N LYS A 275 -34.46 -9.02 14.48
CA LYS A 275 -34.08 -8.86 15.90
C LYS A 275 -35.31 -8.85 16.84
N GLU A 276 -36.45 -8.36 16.36
CA GLU A 276 -37.72 -8.34 17.12
C GLU A 276 -38.37 -9.73 17.24
N GLU A 277 -38.30 -10.56 16.19
CA GLU A 277 -38.84 -11.92 16.18
C GLU A 277 -38.03 -12.85 17.09
N ALA A 278 -36.70 -12.72 17.07
CA ALA A 278 -35.82 -13.47 17.97
C ALA A 278 -36.06 -13.14 19.45
N ARG A 279 -36.42 -11.87 19.75
CA ARG A 279 -36.69 -11.43 21.12
C ARG A 279 -38.01 -12.00 21.66
N LYS A 280 -39.06 -12.04 20.84
CA LYS A 280 -40.33 -12.70 21.19
C LYS A 280 -40.17 -14.20 21.44
N LEU A 281 -39.39 -14.88 20.61
CA LEU A 281 -39.10 -16.32 20.76
C LEU A 281 -38.30 -16.66 22.03
N MET A 282 -37.45 -15.73 22.50
CA MET A 282 -36.77 -15.90 23.78
C MET A 282 -37.70 -15.61 24.97
N GLU A 283 -38.56 -14.61 24.88
CA GLU A 283 -39.56 -14.29 25.91
C GLU A 283 -40.58 -15.44 26.08
N GLU A 284 -41.05 -16.07 24.99
CA GLU A 284 -41.95 -17.24 25.04
C GLU A 284 -41.31 -18.52 25.63
N ARG A 285 -39.98 -18.60 25.67
CA ARG A 285 -39.25 -19.75 26.25
C ARG A 285 -38.95 -19.63 27.73
N ILE A 286 -39.24 -18.49 28.35
CA ILE A 286 -38.97 -18.25 29.78
C ILE A 286 -40.20 -18.58 30.66
N ASP A 287 -41.38 -18.77 30.07
CA ASP A 287 -42.63 -19.11 30.78
C ASP A 287 -43.01 -20.62 30.74
N LEU A 288 -42.02 -21.52 30.55
CA LEU A 288 -42.14 -22.99 30.68
C LEU A 288 -41.11 -23.53 31.68
#